data_AF-A0A8T4C765-F1
#
_entry.id   AF-A0A8T4C765-F1
#
_cell.length_a   1.000
_cell.length_b   1.000
_cell.length_c   1.000
_cell.angle_alpha   90.00
_cell.angle_beta   90.00
_cell.angle_gamma   90.00
#
_symmetry.space_group_name_H-M   'P 1'
#
loop_
_entity.id
_entity.type
_entity.pdbx_description
1 polymer ?
#
loop_
_entity_poly.entity_id
_entity_poly.type
_entity_poly.pdbx_seq_one_letter_code
_entity_poly.pdbx_strand_id
1 'polypeptide(L)'
;MRNGKLYLVFIVLFVLAAGAFLLGITPSSVWNNVFSSGYAYSDSQQGILFASNDAQPSETIPSLAAQQSFILSPRMVIGNSPLNSAAAAMLVQDQIVLGGHQKSTLTVIRVYENDSPSAKWLSCQTDYGSAKDNETITLEECSKLLDTTNSVILELDFPRATMSRPVVEFLSNRVIIKPVKADDVPGVNFLFLRAMYSDAEKLISAANQTVLGVNAKE
;
A
#
# COMPACT_ATOMS: atom_id res chain seq x y z
N MET A 1 -14.19 -63.56 -43.03
CA MET A 1 -14.22 -62.97 -41.66
C MET A 1 -12.87 -62.32 -41.29
N ARG A 2 -12.29 -61.46 -42.15
CA ARG A 2 -10.97 -60.83 -41.89
C ARG A 2 -11.04 -59.31 -41.69
N ASN A 3 -12.13 -58.67 -42.11
CA ASN A 3 -12.29 -57.20 -42.08
C ASN A 3 -12.88 -56.66 -40.77
N GLY A 4 -13.57 -57.50 -39.98
CA GLY A 4 -14.18 -57.08 -38.72
C GLY A 4 -13.18 -56.75 -37.61
N LYS A 5 -12.03 -57.45 -37.58
CA LYS A 5 -10.97 -57.17 -36.62
C LYS A 5 -10.27 -55.84 -36.89
N LEU A 6 -10.15 -55.45 -38.16
CA LEU A 6 -9.54 -54.18 -38.54
C LEU A 6 -10.41 -52.99 -38.10
N TYR A 7 -11.73 -53.09 -38.31
CA TYR A 7 -12.69 -52.05 -37.92
C TYR A 7 -12.70 -51.79 -36.40
N LEU A 8 -12.59 -52.84 -35.61
CA LEU A 8 -12.62 -52.73 -34.14
C LEU A 8 -11.36 -52.03 -33.60
N VAL A 9 -10.20 -52.25 -34.22
CA VAL A 9 -8.96 -51.55 -33.87
C VAL A 9 -9.03 -50.06 -34.19
N PHE A 10 -9.59 -49.68 -35.34
CA PHE A 10 -9.77 -48.27 -35.70
C PHE A 10 -10.74 -47.54 -34.77
N ILE A 11 -11.83 -48.19 -34.35
CA ILE A 11 -12.79 -47.61 -33.39
C ILE A 11 -12.12 -47.37 -32.03
N VAL A 12 -11.36 -48.35 -31.53
CA VAL A 12 -10.66 -48.21 -30.24
C VAL A 12 -9.60 -47.11 -30.29
N LEU A 13 -8.82 -47.02 -31.38
CA LEU A 13 -7.84 -45.95 -31.55
C LEU A 13 -8.49 -44.57 -31.66
N PHE A 14 -9.63 -44.46 -32.34
CA PHE A 14 -10.37 -43.21 -32.46
C PHE A 14 -10.94 -42.75 -31.11
N VAL A 15 -11.48 -43.68 -30.31
CA VAL A 15 -12.00 -43.38 -28.96
C VAL A 15 -10.87 -42.97 -28.02
N LEU A 16 -9.70 -43.63 -28.09
CA LEU A 16 -8.54 -43.25 -27.29
C LEU A 16 -7.98 -41.88 -27.69
N ALA A 17 -7.92 -41.58 -28.99
CA ALA A 17 -7.48 -40.28 -29.49
C ALA A 17 -8.45 -39.15 -29.11
N ALA A 18 -9.77 -39.38 -29.22
CA ALA A 18 -10.79 -38.42 -28.81
C ALA A 18 -10.77 -38.19 -27.28
N GLY A 19 -10.54 -39.23 -26.49
CA GLY A 19 -10.37 -39.13 -25.05
C GLY A 19 -9.12 -38.33 -24.66
N ALA A 20 -8.00 -38.54 -25.33
CA ALA A 20 -6.77 -37.77 -25.11
C ALA A 20 -6.93 -36.30 -25.56
N PHE A 21 -7.69 -36.03 -26.63
CA PHE A 21 -7.99 -34.67 -27.07
C PHE A 21 -8.90 -33.93 -26.09
N LEU A 22 -9.92 -34.61 -25.53
CA LEU A 22 -10.77 -34.02 -24.49
C LEU A 22 -10.03 -33.74 -23.17
N LEU A 23 -9.00 -34.54 -22.83
CA LEU A 23 -8.16 -34.32 -21.65
C LEU A 23 -7.02 -33.32 -21.89
N GLY A 24 -6.55 -33.18 -23.14
CA GLY A 24 -5.50 -32.27 -23.57
C GLY A 24 -5.94 -30.81 -23.76
N ILE A 25 -7.25 -30.56 -23.91
CA ILE A 25 -7.84 -29.21 -23.87
C ILE A 25 -8.35 -28.94 -22.45
N THR A 26 -7.50 -29.17 -21.45
CA THR A 26 -7.61 -28.33 -20.26
C THR A 26 -6.89 -27.05 -20.63
N PRO A 27 -7.56 -25.89 -20.71
CA PRO A 27 -6.86 -24.64 -20.87
C PRO A 27 -6.01 -24.44 -19.60
N SER A 28 -4.76 -24.87 -19.69
CA SER A 28 -3.71 -24.60 -18.70
C SER A 28 -3.50 -23.09 -18.50
N SER A 29 -4.10 -22.26 -19.35
CA SER A 29 -4.24 -20.81 -19.22
C SER A 29 -5.30 -20.36 -18.20
N VAL A 30 -6.16 -21.23 -17.66
CA VAL A 30 -7.13 -20.86 -16.60
C VAL A 30 -6.57 -21.08 -15.18
N TRP A 31 -5.50 -21.86 -15.04
CA TRP A 31 -4.92 -22.21 -13.74
C TRP A 31 -3.81 -21.26 -13.25
N ASN A 32 -3.52 -20.17 -13.96
CA ASN A 32 -2.56 -19.15 -13.50
C ASN A 32 -3.20 -17.95 -12.79
N ASN A 33 -4.53 -17.91 -12.59
CA ASN A 33 -5.20 -16.81 -11.88
C ASN A 33 -5.51 -17.11 -10.40
N VAL A 34 -4.91 -18.17 -9.83
CA VAL A 34 -5.11 -18.55 -8.42
C VAL A 34 -3.83 -18.28 -7.60
N PHE A 35 -3.31 -17.06 -7.69
CA PHE A 35 -2.34 -16.51 -6.74
C PHE A 35 -2.85 -15.13 -6.29
N SER A 36 -3.84 -15.12 -5.38
CA SER A 36 -3.65 -15.04 -3.92
C SER A 36 -3.30 -13.65 -3.36
N SER A 37 -3.96 -12.59 -3.83
CA SER A 37 -3.91 -11.28 -3.14
C SER A 37 -5.27 -10.61 -2.95
N GLY A 38 -6.36 -11.12 -3.55
CA GLY A 38 -7.69 -10.49 -3.44
C GLY A 38 -7.81 -9.15 -4.18
N TYR A 39 -6.79 -8.76 -4.96
CA TYR A 39 -6.75 -7.53 -5.74
C TYR A 39 -6.95 -7.81 -7.23
N ALA A 40 -7.77 -7.01 -7.90
CA ALA A 40 -7.96 -7.09 -9.35
C ALA A 40 -6.72 -6.63 -10.13
N TYR A 41 -5.97 -5.66 -9.59
CA TYR A 41 -4.79 -5.08 -10.20
C TYR A 41 -3.61 -5.07 -9.23
N SER A 42 -2.42 -5.41 -9.72
CA SER A 42 -1.21 -5.30 -8.92
C SER A 42 0.05 -5.18 -9.77
N ASP A 43 1.03 -4.48 -9.23
CA ASP A 43 2.40 -4.40 -9.75
C ASP A 43 3.39 -4.60 -8.60
N SER A 44 4.55 -5.21 -8.86
CA SER A 44 5.57 -5.40 -7.85
C SER A 44 6.84 -4.67 -8.22
N GLN A 45 7.26 -3.75 -7.36
CA GLN A 45 8.47 -2.96 -7.56
C GLN A 45 9.34 -3.05 -6.32
N GLN A 46 10.60 -3.45 -6.51
CA GLN A 46 11.62 -3.51 -5.45
C GLN A 46 11.15 -4.26 -4.19
N GLY A 47 10.41 -5.36 -4.38
CA GLY A 47 9.91 -6.20 -3.30
C GLY A 47 8.62 -5.72 -2.63
N ILE A 48 8.07 -4.57 -3.04
CA ILE A 48 6.78 -4.05 -2.57
C ILE A 48 5.69 -4.46 -3.55
N LEU A 49 4.51 -4.80 -3.04
CA LEU A 49 3.32 -5.02 -3.85
C LEU A 49 2.45 -3.75 -3.86
N PHE A 50 2.29 -3.13 -5.01
CA PHE A 50 1.32 -2.07 -5.25
C PHE A 50 0.03 -2.72 -5.75
N ALA A 51 -1.10 -2.50 -5.07
CA ALA A 51 -2.32 -3.27 -5.32
C ALA A 51 -3.58 -2.39 -5.27
N SER A 52 -4.57 -2.70 -6.10
CA SER A 52 -5.88 -2.03 -6.13
C SER A 52 -6.97 -2.95 -6.69
N ASN A 53 -8.23 -2.64 -6.36
CA ASN A 53 -9.40 -3.24 -7.01
C ASN A 53 -10.05 -2.32 -8.06
N ASP A 54 -9.67 -1.04 -8.09
CA ASP A 54 -10.35 -0.03 -8.89
C ASP A 54 -9.64 0.22 -10.22
N ALA A 55 -8.31 0.38 -10.20
CA ALA A 55 -7.50 0.70 -11.38
C ALA A 55 -6.07 0.17 -11.27
N GLN A 56 -5.33 0.18 -12.38
CA GLN A 56 -3.92 -0.21 -12.40
C GLN A 56 -3.07 0.76 -11.56
N PRO A 57 -2.11 0.29 -10.74
CA PRO A 57 -1.21 1.17 -9.99
C PRO A 57 -0.50 2.24 -10.84
N SER A 58 -0.15 1.91 -12.09
CA SER A 58 0.46 2.85 -13.05
C SER A 58 -0.45 4.03 -13.44
N GLU A 59 -1.77 3.88 -13.31
CA GLU A 59 -2.78 4.91 -13.56
C GLU A 59 -3.14 5.65 -12.27
N THR A 60 -3.21 4.91 -11.15
CA THR A 60 -3.57 5.43 -9.84
C THR A 60 -2.51 6.37 -9.27
N ILE A 61 -1.23 6.01 -9.35
CA ILE A 61 -0.16 6.81 -8.74
C ILE A 61 -0.07 8.23 -9.34
N PRO A 62 -0.10 8.43 -10.68
CA PRO A 62 -0.15 9.76 -11.26
C PRO A 62 -1.39 10.57 -10.86
N SER A 63 -2.56 9.92 -10.75
CA SER A 63 -3.80 10.62 -10.38
C SER A 63 -3.78 11.09 -8.93
N LEU A 64 -3.15 10.33 -8.03
CA LEU A 64 -2.87 10.74 -6.65
C LEU A 64 -1.91 11.93 -6.61
N ALA A 65 -0.83 11.92 -7.40
CA ALA A 65 0.14 13.03 -7.44
C ALA A 65 -0.48 14.36 -7.93
N ALA A 66 -1.54 14.29 -8.74
CA ALA A 66 -2.29 15.44 -9.21
C ALA A 66 -3.18 16.08 -8.11
N GLN A 67 -3.49 15.37 -7.02
CA GLN A 67 -4.34 15.87 -5.94
C GLN A 67 -3.66 17.01 -5.18
N GLN A 68 -4.45 17.94 -4.65
CA GLN A 68 -3.92 19.12 -3.95
C GLN A 68 -3.92 18.97 -2.42
N SER A 69 -4.77 18.10 -1.89
CA SER A 69 -5.00 17.96 -0.44
C SER A 69 -4.76 16.52 0.01
N PHE A 70 -3.99 16.37 1.08
CA PHE A 70 -3.62 15.10 1.66
C PHE A 70 -3.87 15.09 3.17
N ILE A 71 -4.34 13.96 3.68
CA ILE A 71 -4.43 13.68 5.11
C ILE A 71 -3.42 12.59 5.45
N LEU A 72 -2.47 12.90 6.32
CA LEU A 72 -1.45 11.97 6.78
C LEU A 72 -1.95 11.30 8.05
N SER A 73 -2.32 10.02 7.99
CA SER A 73 -2.97 9.32 9.09
C SER A 73 -2.26 8.03 9.52
N PRO A 74 -1.09 8.15 10.16
CA PRO A 74 -0.41 6.99 10.71
C PRO A 74 -1.13 6.45 11.94
N ARG A 75 -0.97 5.14 12.17
CA ARG A 75 -1.31 4.51 13.45
C ARG A 75 -0.10 4.56 14.39
N MET A 76 -0.31 5.02 15.60
CA MET A 76 0.67 5.00 16.69
C MET A 76 0.12 4.20 17.88
N VAL A 77 1.03 3.64 18.67
CA VAL A 77 0.70 2.78 19.82
C VAL A 77 1.28 3.37 21.10
N ILE A 78 0.49 3.40 22.17
CA ILE A 78 0.97 3.88 23.47
C ILE A 78 2.16 3.01 23.93
N GLY A 79 3.30 3.65 24.19
CA GLY A 79 4.49 2.98 24.73
C GLY A 79 5.33 2.17 23.73
N ASN A 80 4.92 2.01 22.47
CA ASN A 80 5.71 1.29 21.45
C ASN A 80 6.65 2.25 20.70
N SER A 81 7.89 2.39 21.18
CA SER A 81 8.84 3.32 20.58
C SER A 81 9.24 2.96 19.14
N PRO A 82 9.57 1.71 18.77
CA PRO A 82 10.05 1.42 17.41
C PRO A 82 9.03 1.72 16.32
N LEU A 83 7.77 1.29 16.49
CA LEU A 83 6.72 1.56 15.51
C LEU A 83 6.41 3.06 15.43
N ASN A 84 6.32 3.74 16.58
CA ASN A 84 6.06 5.17 16.59
C ASN A 84 7.19 5.97 15.94
N SER A 85 8.45 5.58 16.14
CA SER A 85 9.60 6.18 15.46
C SER A 85 9.55 5.98 13.94
N ALA A 86 9.18 4.77 13.49
CA ALA A 86 9.03 4.48 12.07
C ALA A 86 7.87 5.26 11.44
N ALA A 87 6.73 5.36 12.13
CA ALA A 87 5.59 6.18 11.74
C ALA A 87 5.93 7.68 11.68
N ALA A 88 6.71 8.18 12.64
CA ALA A 88 7.19 9.56 12.63
C ALA A 88 8.14 9.82 11.44
N ALA A 89 9.02 8.87 11.11
CA ALA A 89 9.88 8.97 9.95
C ALA A 89 9.08 9.03 8.64
N MET A 90 7.99 8.23 8.54
CA MET A 90 7.05 8.29 7.42
C MET A 90 6.41 9.67 7.30
N LEU A 91 5.85 10.20 8.39
CA LEU A 91 5.24 11.53 8.42
C LEU A 91 6.19 12.62 7.94
N VAL A 92 7.44 12.59 8.39
CA VAL A 92 8.46 13.56 7.99
C VAL A 92 8.75 13.44 6.48
N GLN A 93 8.89 12.23 5.94
CA GLN A 93 9.08 12.03 4.50
C GLN A 93 7.90 12.58 3.70
N ASP A 94 6.67 12.28 4.13
CA ASP A 94 5.44 12.74 3.48
C ASP A 94 5.38 14.27 3.47
N GLN A 95 5.59 14.90 4.63
CA GLN A 95 5.58 16.36 4.76
C GLN A 95 6.66 17.03 3.90
N ILE A 96 7.86 16.46 3.84
CA ILE A 96 8.95 16.99 3.00
C ILE A 96 8.57 16.93 1.52
N VAL A 97 8.14 15.76 1.03
CA VAL A 97 7.87 15.57 -0.39
C VAL A 97 6.61 16.33 -0.81
N LEU A 98 5.51 16.19 -0.06
CA LEU A 98 4.26 16.89 -0.35
C LEU A 98 4.40 18.41 -0.20
N GLY A 99 5.11 18.87 0.84
CA GLY A 99 5.41 20.29 1.03
C GLY A 99 6.30 20.86 -0.07
N GLY A 100 7.31 20.11 -0.52
CA GLY A 100 8.15 20.47 -1.67
C GLY A 100 7.36 20.65 -2.97
N HIS A 101 6.27 19.90 -3.12
CA HIS A 101 5.30 20.02 -4.22
C HIS A 101 4.11 20.93 -3.90
N GLN A 102 4.21 21.75 -2.85
CA GLN A 102 3.21 22.73 -2.42
C GLN A 102 1.81 22.14 -2.20
N LYS A 103 1.73 20.88 -1.74
CA LYS A 103 0.47 20.24 -1.39
C LYS A 103 0.02 20.68 0.00
N SER A 104 -1.29 20.74 0.19
CA SER A 104 -1.87 20.95 1.52
C SER A 104 -1.90 19.64 2.27
N THR A 105 -1.37 19.64 3.50
CA THR A 105 -1.31 18.44 4.35
C THR A 105 -2.00 18.72 5.68
N LEU A 106 -2.85 17.78 6.11
CA LEU A 106 -3.42 17.71 7.45
C LEU A 106 -2.90 16.44 8.12
N THR A 107 -2.35 16.54 9.32
CA THR A 107 -1.88 15.37 10.07
C THR A 107 -2.99 14.88 10.99
N VAL A 108 -3.34 13.59 10.95
CA VAL A 108 -4.32 12.95 11.84
C VAL A 108 -3.75 11.65 12.39
N ILE A 109 -2.98 11.74 13.48
CA ILE A 109 -2.37 10.60 14.13
C ILE A 109 -3.44 9.82 14.89
N ARG A 110 -3.60 8.53 14.58
CA ARG A 110 -4.55 7.64 15.26
C ARG A 110 -3.81 6.87 16.37
N VAL A 111 -4.25 7.03 17.62
CA VAL A 111 -3.58 6.44 18.79
C VAL A 111 -4.32 5.19 19.25
N TYR A 112 -3.61 4.08 19.33
CA TYR A 112 -4.12 2.77 19.73
C TYR A 112 -3.47 2.26 21.01
N GLU A 113 -4.15 1.35 21.69
CA GLU A 113 -3.67 0.71 22.92
C GLU A 113 -2.47 -0.22 22.69
N ASN A 114 -2.46 -0.98 21.59
CA ASN A 114 -1.41 -1.91 21.20
C ASN A 114 -1.35 -2.06 19.67
N ASP A 115 -0.42 -2.86 19.15
CA ASP A 115 -0.18 -3.08 17.72
C ASP A 115 -1.00 -4.24 17.12
N SER A 116 -1.95 -4.80 17.88
CA SER A 116 -2.87 -5.82 17.36
C SER A 116 -3.81 -5.24 16.29
N PRO A 117 -4.16 -5.99 15.23
CA PRO A 117 -5.23 -5.60 14.30
C PRO A 117 -6.58 -5.33 14.97
N SER A 118 -6.81 -5.91 16.15
CA SER A 118 -8.03 -5.72 16.96
C SER A 118 -7.86 -4.69 18.07
N ALA A 119 -6.76 -3.93 18.08
CA ALA A 119 -6.47 -2.96 19.13
C ALA A 119 -7.56 -1.89 19.20
N LYS A 120 -7.89 -1.47 20.43
CA LYS A 120 -8.83 -0.39 20.65
C LYS A 120 -8.21 0.93 20.18
N TRP A 121 -8.92 1.64 19.30
CA TRP A 121 -8.62 3.03 18.96
C TRP A 121 -9.02 3.92 20.12
N LEU A 122 -8.06 4.66 20.68
CA LEU A 122 -8.24 5.43 21.91
C LEU A 122 -8.58 6.89 21.61
N SER A 123 -7.80 7.54 20.75
CA SER A 123 -7.96 8.96 20.42
C SER A 123 -7.27 9.28 19.08
N CYS A 124 -7.37 10.54 18.66
CA CYS A 124 -6.51 11.09 17.61
C CYS A 124 -5.80 12.36 18.06
N GLN A 125 -4.69 12.65 17.41
CA GLN A 125 -4.05 13.96 17.45
C GLN A 125 -4.09 14.58 16.06
N THR A 126 -4.34 15.88 15.99
CA THR A 126 -4.39 16.62 14.73
C THR A 126 -3.68 17.95 14.84
N ASP A 127 -3.12 18.41 13.72
CA ASP A 127 -2.48 19.71 13.61
C ASP A 127 -3.36 20.76 12.93
N TYR A 128 -4.56 20.39 12.47
CA TYR A 128 -5.44 21.23 11.64
C TYR A 128 -4.72 21.91 10.45
N GLY A 129 -3.63 21.31 9.96
CA GLY A 129 -2.78 21.86 8.89
C GLY A 129 -1.74 22.88 9.35
N SER A 130 -1.53 23.04 10.66
CA SER A 130 -0.57 23.95 11.27
C SER A 130 0.43 23.18 12.13
N ALA A 131 1.70 23.11 11.71
CA ALA A 131 2.75 22.39 12.43
C ALA A 131 3.04 22.90 13.87
N LYS A 132 2.43 24.03 14.27
CA LYS A 132 2.56 24.60 15.62
C LYS A 132 1.44 24.14 16.56
N ASP A 133 0.33 23.70 15.99
CA ASP A 133 -0.85 23.30 16.72
C ASP A 133 -0.86 21.77 16.82
N ASN A 134 -1.13 21.26 18.01
CA ASN A 134 -1.39 19.83 18.21
C ASN A 134 -2.49 19.71 19.26
N GLU A 135 -3.62 19.17 18.84
CA GLU A 135 -4.77 18.94 19.71
C GLU A 135 -5.13 17.47 19.72
N THR A 136 -5.46 16.95 20.91
CA THR A 136 -6.10 15.64 21.05
C THR A 136 -7.59 15.79 20.83
N ILE A 137 -8.14 15.11 19.83
CA ILE A 137 -9.55 15.16 19.46
C ILE A 137 -10.27 13.84 19.76
N THR A 138 -11.59 13.88 19.79
CA THR A 138 -12.42 12.69 20.00
C THR A 138 -12.40 11.76 18.78
N LEU A 139 -12.81 10.50 18.98
CA LEU A 139 -12.92 9.52 17.89
C LEU A 139 -13.97 9.93 16.85
N GLU A 140 -15.04 10.61 17.25
CA GLU A 140 -16.08 11.10 16.35
C GLU A 140 -15.53 12.20 15.43
N GLU A 141 -14.85 13.19 16.00
CA GLU A 141 -14.19 14.27 15.23
C GLU A 141 -13.15 13.70 14.28
N CYS A 142 -12.34 12.76 14.76
CA CYS A 142 -11.34 12.10 13.94
C CYS A 142 -11.95 11.32 12.76
N SER A 143 -13.06 10.61 13.01
CA SER A 143 -13.79 9.90 11.96
C SER A 143 -14.33 10.87 10.91
N LYS A 144 -14.85 12.04 11.32
CA LYS A 144 -15.30 13.09 10.39
C LYS A 144 -14.16 13.63 9.53
N LEU A 145 -12.96 13.81 10.09
CA LEU A 145 -11.79 14.24 9.30
C LEU A 145 -11.37 13.18 8.26
N LEU A 146 -11.48 11.90 8.62
CA LEU A 146 -11.09 10.78 7.75
C LEU A 146 -12.21 10.30 6.80
N ASP A 147 -13.43 10.82 6.95
CA ASP A 147 -14.59 10.59 6.09
C ASP A 147 -14.79 11.78 5.14
N THR A 148 -13.78 11.98 4.28
CA THR A 148 -13.80 13.03 3.25
C THR A 148 -13.49 12.42 1.89
N THR A 149 -14.06 13.01 0.83
CA THR A 149 -13.76 12.67 -0.55
C THR A 149 -12.85 13.68 -1.24
N ASN A 150 -12.59 14.83 -0.61
CA ASN A 150 -11.86 15.95 -1.20
C ASN A 150 -10.34 15.88 -0.96
N SER A 151 -9.88 14.91 -0.18
CA SER A 151 -8.47 14.70 0.13
C SER A 151 -8.08 13.25 -0.04
N VAL A 152 -6.83 13.03 -0.43
CA VAL A 152 -6.22 11.70 -0.40
C VAL A 152 -5.79 11.40 1.02
N ILE A 153 -6.15 10.24 1.55
CA ILE A 153 -5.74 9.83 2.90
C ILE A 153 -4.58 8.84 2.77
N LEU A 154 -3.41 9.23 3.25
CA LEU A 154 -2.23 8.38 3.34
C LEU A 154 -2.19 7.74 4.73
N GLU A 155 -2.40 6.44 4.78
CA GLU A 155 -2.44 5.68 6.03
C GLU A 155 -1.24 4.77 6.18
N LEU A 156 -0.71 4.72 7.40
CA LEU A 156 0.15 3.62 7.84
C LEU A 156 -0.68 2.63 8.65
N ASP A 157 -0.72 1.36 8.23
CA ASP A 157 -1.27 0.27 9.01
C ASP A 157 -0.21 -0.38 9.91
N PHE A 158 -0.65 -1.19 10.88
CA PHE A 158 0.25 -1.96 11.73
C PHE A 158 1.01 -3.01 10.92
N PRO A 159 2.28 -3.31 11.30
CA PRO A 159 3.03 -4.38 10.69
C PRO A 159 2.34 -5.73 10.81
N ARG A 160 2.36 -6.50 9.72
CA ARG A 160 1.79 -7.85 9.68
C ARG A 160 2.85 -8.84 9.26
N ALA A 161 3.50 -9.48 10.24
CA ALA A 161 4.56 -10.46 10.02
C ALA A 161 4.12 -11.69 9.20
N THR A 162 2.81 -11.94 9.09
CA THR A 162 2.25 -13.02 8.25
C THR A 162 2.26 -12.71 6.76
N MET A 163 2.46 -11.45 6.36
CA MET A 163 2.62 -11.08 4.96
C MET A 163 4.03 -11.43 4.48
N SER A 164 4.15 -11.92 3.25
CA SER A 164 5.45 -12.27 2.66
C SER A 164 6.25 -11.04 2.20
N ARG A 165 5.59 -9.88 2.03
CA ARG A 165 6.18 -8.62 1.60
C ARG A 165 5.28 -7.43 1.97
N PRO A 166 5.82 -6.20 2.03
CA PRO A 166 5.00 -5.01 2.23
C PRO A 166 4.02 -4.78 1.06
N VAL A 167 2.89 -4.15 1.39
CA VAL A 167 1.83 -3.83 0.41
C VAL A 167 1.50 -2.34 0.50
N VAL A 168 1.38 -1.68 -0.65
CA VAL A 168 0.76 -0.36 -0.79
C VAL A 168 -0.58 -0.59 -1.50
N GLU A 169 -1.66 -0.45 -0.74
CA GLU A 169 -3.01 -0.68 -1.22
C GLU A 169 -3.69 0.64 -1.59
N PHE A 170 -4.33 0.69 -2.75
CA PHE A 170 -5.10 1.83 -3.23
C PHE A 170 -6.60 1.52 -3.19
N LEU A 171 -7.36 2.33 -2.45
CA LEU A 171 -8.81 2.24 -2.29
C LEU A 171 -9.45 3.61 -2.55
N SER A 172 -10.05 3.84 -3.71
CA SER A 172 -10.65 5.14 -4.08
C SER A 172 -9.73 6.35 -3.77
N ASN A 173 -9.94 7.05 -2.65
CA ASN A 173 -9.15 8.21 -2.20
C ASN A 173 -8.21 7.90 -1.02
N ARG A 174 -7.95 6.63 -0.72
CA ARG A 174 -7.12 6.18 0.40
C ARG A 174 -5.96 5.34 -0.12
N VAL A 175 -4.77 5.62 0.40
CA VAL A 175 -3.57 4.81 0.21
C VAL A 175 -3.20 4.22 1.56
N ILE A 176 -3.08 2.90 1.64
CA ILE A 176 -2.74 2.21 2.88
C ILE A 176 -1.40 1.49 2.72
N ILE A 177 -0.41 1.93 3.47
CA ILE A 177 0.90 1.29 3.57
C ILE A 177 0.81 0.21 4.65
N LYS A 178 0.98 -1.05 4.25
CA LYS A 178 0.96 -2.24 5.10
C LYS A 178 2.36 -2.85 5.16
N PRO A 179 3.17 -2.51 6.17
CA PRO A 179 4.52 -3.05 6.32
C PRO A 179 4.52 -4.50 6.85
N VAL A 180 5.62 -5.25 6.66
CA VAL A 180 5.79 -6.57 7.30
C VAL A 180 6.33 -6.39 8.72
N LYS A 181 7.29 -5.47 8.89
CA LYS A 181 7.87 -5.04 10.17
C LYS A 181 8.02 -3.51 10.22
N ALA A 182 8.18 -2.95 11.41
CA ALA A 182 8.33 -1.50 11.60
C ALA A 182 9.47 -0.90 10.76
N ASP A 183 10.61 -1.59 10.64
CA ASP A 183 11.76 -1.14 9.87
C ASP A 183 11.49 -0.97 8.37
N ASP A 184 10.46 -1.62 7.83
CA ASP A 184 10.14 -1.50 6.40
C ASP A 184 9.48 -0.15 6.09
N VAL A 185 8.83 0.48 7.08
CA VAL A 185 7.97 1.65 6.88
C VAL A 185 8.68 2.79 6.12
N PRO A 186 9.87 3.26 6.53
CA PRO A 186 10.50 4.39 5.84
C PRO A 186 10.92 4.06 4.41
N GLY A 187 11.32 2.80 4.16
CA GLY A 187 11.72 2.34 2.83
C GLY A 187 10.52 2.20 1.90
N VAL A 188 9.43 1.61 2.38
CA VAL A 188 8.20 1.44 1.62
C VAL A 188 7.59 2.80 1.28
N ASN A 189 7.53 3.69 2.25
CA ASN A 189 7.01 5.03 2.05
C ASN A 189 7.85 5.84 1.07
N PHE A 190 9.17 5.81 1.20
CA PHE A 190 10.07 6.45 0.24
C PHE A 190 9.84 5.95 -1.19
N LEU A 191 9.70 4.64 -1.38
CA LEU A 191 9.47 4.05 -2.71
C LEU A 191 8.12 4.44 -3.28
N PHE A 192 7.08 4.50 -2.44
CA PHE A 192 5.78 5.04 -2.82
C PHE A 192 5.86 6.52 -3.24
N LEU A 193 6.48 7.38 -2.41
CA LEU A 193 6.65 8.80 -2.72
C LEU A 193 7.50 9.01 -3.98
N ARG A 194 8.54 8.20 -4.21
CA ARG A 194 9.35 8.25 -5.43
C ARG A 194 8.57 7.84 -6.68
N ALA A 195 7.65 6.88 -6.54
CA ALA A 195 6.74 6.52 -7.63
C ALA A 195 5.75 7.65 -7.95
N MET A 196 5.28 8.39 -6.94
CA MET A 196 4.45 9.58 -7.14
C MET A 196 5.24 10.77 -7.71
N TYR A 197 6.44 11.01 -7.20
CA TYR A 197 7.27 12.16 -7.50
C TYR A 197 8.72 11.72 -7.72
N SER A 198 9.17 11.76 -8.97
CA SER A 198 10.52 11.29 -9.34
C SER A 198 11.67 12.04 -8.65
N ASP A 199 11.42 13.23 -8.11
CA ASP A 199 12.39 14.08 -7.40
C ASP A 199 12.32 13.94 -5.87
N ALA A 200 11.52 13.01 -5.33
CA ALA A 200 11.38 12.78 -3.88
C ALA A 200 12.73 12.59 -3.16
N GLU A 201 13.67 11.85 -3.77
CA GLU A 201 15.02 11.64 -3.22
C GLU A 201 15.81 12.95 -3.05
N LYS A 202 15.70 13.85 -4.03
CA LYS A 202 16.35 15.16 -3.99
C LYS A 202 15.76 16.02 -2.87
N LEU A 203 14.44 16.04 -2.73
CA LEU A 203 13.74 16.81 -1.69
C LEU A 203 14.13 16.34 -0.29
N ILE A 204 14.11 15.02 -0.05
CA ILE A 204 14.51 14.42 1.24
C ILE A 204 15.99 14.70 1.53
N SER A 205 16.87 14.55 0.54
CA SER A 205 18.30 14.82 0.71
C SER A 205 18.58 16.28 1.08
N ALA A 206 17.90 17.24 0.45
CA ALA A 206 18.05 18.66 0.74
C ALA A 206 17.57 19.01 2.17
N ALA A 207 16.46 18.41 2.61
CA ALA A 207 15.96 18.57 3.97
C ALA A 207 16.97 18.04 5.01
N ASN A 208 17.52 16.84 4.79
CA ASN A 208 18.51 16.25 5.68
C ASN A 208 19.80 17.09 5.78
N GLN A 209 20.28 17.64 4.67
CA GLN A 209 21.44 18.54 4.67
C GLN A 209 21.18 19.81 5.49
N THR A 210 19.96 20.35 5.42
CA THR A 210 19.57 21.53 6.20
C THR A 210 19.62 21.24 7.71
N VAL A 211 19.10 20.09 8.14
CA VAL A 211 19.14 19.66 9.55
C VAL A 211 20.59 19.49 10.03
N LEU A 212 21.43 18.81 9.25
CA LEU A 212 22.84 18.62 9.60
C LEU A 212 23.62 19.94 9.66
N GLY A 213 23.33 20.87 8.74
CA GLY A 213 23.95 22.19 8.72
C GLY A 213 23.55 23.10 9.89
N VAL A 214 22.37 22.90 10.48
CA VAL A 214 21.95 23.57 11.72
C VAL A 214 22.68 22.95 12.92
N ASN A 215 22.69 21.63 13.04
CA ASN A 215 23.32 20.94 14.18
C ASN A 215 24.84 21.13 14.24
N ALA A 216 25.50 21.39 13.10
CA ALA A 216 26.95 21.67 13.07
C ALA A 216 27.33 23.08 13.58
N LYS A 217 26.34 23.95 13.85
CA LYS A 217 26.54 25.32 14.33
C LYS A 217 26.26 25.51 15.82
N GLU A 218 25.75 24.47 16.49
CA GLU A 218 25.57 24.41 17.95
C GLU A 218 26.78 23.74 18.61
#